data_AF-H3ZPY7-F1
#
_entry.id   AF-H3ZPY7-F1
#
_cell.length_a   1.000
_cell.length_b   1.000
_cell.length_c   1.000
_cell.angle_alpha   90.00
_cell.angle_beta   90.00
_cell.angle_gamma   90.00
#
_symmetry.space_group_name_H-M   'P 1'
#
loop_
_entity.id
_entity.type
_entity.pdbx_description
1 polymer ?
#
loop_
_entity_poly.entity_id
_entity_poly.type
_entity_poly.pdbx_seq_one_letter_code
_entity_poly.pdbx_strand_id
1 'polypeptide(L)'
;MKMKSWVQILIFVLILGFFSYVAWDSITKEAAFFGALAGPTLHWALTNKGNKNVIYIKPLTAGWRVLIYDILLATWIIALYQSAGNFDAFLDSLMALSEKTALLMALVGGIFIDYGVEG
;
A
#
# COMPACT_ATOMS: atom_id res chain seq x y z
N MET A 1 11.50 -20.89 -6.77
CA MET A 1 11.09 -19.50 -7.07
C MET A 1 12.16 -18.87 -7.96
N LYS A 2 11.77 -18.12 -9.00
CA LYS A 2 12.73 -17.46 -9.91
C LYS A 2 13.44 -16.30 -9.17
N MET A 3 14.68 -15.96 -9.54
CA MET A 3 15.48 -14.89 -8.90
C MET A 3 14.74 -13.53 -8.83
N LYS A 4 13.91 -13.22 -9.84
CA LYS A 4 13.05 -12.02 -9.84
C LYS A 4 12.06 -11.96 -8.67
N SER A 5 11.52 -13.11 -8.25
CA SER A 5 10.58 -13.22 -7.13
C SER A 5 11.23 -12.95 -5.78
N TRP A 6 12.52 -13.28 -5.61
CA TRP A 6 13.28 -12.97 -4.40
C TRP A 6 13.56 -11.48 -4.25
N VAL A 7 13.88 -10.80 -5.36
CA VAL A 7 14.08 -9.34 -5.37
C VAL A 7 12.77 -8.62 -4.99
N GLN A 8 11.64 -9.07 -5.51
CA GLN A 8 10.32 -8.53 -5.15
C GLN A 8 10.00 -8.70 -3.66
N ILE A 9 10.29 -9.87 -3.10
CA ILE A 9 10.11 -10.12 -1.66
C ILE A 9 11.02 -9.22 -0.83
N LEU A 10 12.28 -9.03 -1.24
CA LEU A 10 13.19 -8.12 -0.56
C LEU A 10 12.66 -6.68 -0.58
N ILE A 11 12.21 -6.19 -1.75
CA ILE A 11 11.60 -4.87 -1.89
C ILE A 11 10.37 -4.75 -0.99
N PHE A 12 9.49 -5.76 -0.98
CA PHE A 12 8.32 -5.80 -0.10
C PHE A 12 8.69 -5.64 1.37
N VAL A 13 9.67 -6.42 1.85
CA VAL A 13 10.13 -6.33 3.25
C VAL A 13 10.72 -4.95 3.57
N LEU A 14 11.47 -4.35 2.64
CA LEU A 14 12.01 -3.01 2.81
C LEU A 14 10.89 -1.96 2.87
N ILE A 15 9.86 -2.07 2.03
CA ILE A 15 8.69 -1.18 2.06
C ILE A 15 7.92 -1.34 3.39
N LEU A 16 7.73 -2.56 3.88
CA LEU A 16 7.11 -2.80 5.19
C LEU A 16 7.91 -2.16 6.31
N GLY A 17 9.23 -2.35 6.34
CA GLY A 17 10.09 -1.72 7.34
C GLY A 17 10.03 -0.19 7.28
N PHE A 18 10.04 0.37 6.07
CA PHE A 18 9.93 1.81 5.88
C PHE A 18 8.56 2.37 6.31
N PHE A 19 7.47 1.64 6.00
CA PHE A 19 6.15 1.97 6.50
C PHE A 19 6.10 1.96 8.02
N SER A 20 6.63 0.91 8.65
CA SER A 20 6.68 0.81 10.11
C SER A 20 7.46 1.97 10.74
N TYR A 21 8.52 2.43 10.09
CA TYR A 21 9.31 3.56 10.58
C TYR A 21 8.59 4.91 10.42
N VAL A 22 7.96 5.18 9.26
CA VAL A 22 7.40 6.51 8.95
C VAL A 22 5.95 6.67 9.41
N ALA A 23 5.14 5.61 9.29
CA ALA A 23 3.69 5.73 9.38
C ALA A 23 3.10 5.11 10.66
N TRP A 24 3.74 4.11 11.26
CA TRP A 24 3.14 3.27 12.30
C TRP A 24 2.56 4.07 13.47
N ASP A 25 3.33 5.00 14.01
CA ASP A 25 2.91 5.80 15.18
C ASP A 25 1.78 6.78 14.87
N SER A 26 1.50 7.05 13.58
CA SER A 26 0.41 7.91 13.15
C SER A 26 -0.92 7.17 12.92
N ILE A 27 -0.93 5.84 12.95
CA ILE A 27 -2.12 5.05 12.59
C ILE A 27 -3.10 4.99 13.76
N THR A 28 -4.30 5.53 13.54
CA THR A 28 -5.44 5.39 14.45
C THR A 28 -6.15 4.06 14.25
N LYS A 29 -6.93 3.62 15.25
CA LYS A 29 -7.72 2.38 15.15
C LYS A 29 -8.75 2.47 14.02
N GLU A 30 -9.33 3.64 13.85
CA GLU A 30 -10.31 3.96 12.82
C GLU A 30 -9.65 3.87 11.44
N ALA A 31 -8.46 4.46 11.26
CA ALA A 31 -7.72 4.37 10.01
C ALA A 31 -7.32 2.93 9.66
N ALA A 32 -6.92 2.14 10.66
CA ALA A 32 -6.63 0.71 10.47
C ALA A 32 -7.89 -0.06 10.04
N PHE A 33 -9.03 0.16 10.71
CA PHE A 33 -10.30 -0.49 10.37
C PHE A 33 -10.77 -0.13 8.95
N PHE A 34 -10.87 1.17 8.65
CA PHE A 34 -11.33 1.62 7.33
C PHE A 34 -10.34 1.27 6.23
N GLY A 35 -9.03 1.30 6.49
CA GLY A 35 -8.03 0.88 5.52
C GLY A 35 -8.05 -0.63 5.26
N ALA A 36 -8.35 -1.46 6.26
CA ALA A 36 -8.54 -2.91 6.06
C ALA A 36 -9.79 -3.23 5.22
N LEU A 37 -10.78 -2.33 5.16
CA LEU A 37 -11.93 -2.44 4.24
C LEU A 37 -11.62 -1.84 2.86
N ALA A 38 -11.03 -0.65 2.83
CA ALA A 38 -10.73 0.09 1.61
C ALA A 38 -9.64 -0.58 0.78
N GLY A 39 -8.62 -1.17 1.41
CA GLY A 39 -7.53 -1.87 0.73
C GLY A 39 -8.01 -3.00 -0.18
N PRO A 40 -8.77 -3.99 0.31
CA PRO A 40 -9.35 -5.03 -0.54
C PRO A 40 -10.32 -4.49 -1.59
N THR A 41 -11.07 -3.42 -1.29
CA THR A 41 -11.94 -2.76 -2.28
C THR A 41 -11.13 -2.13 -3.41
N LEU A 42 -10.06 -1.41 -3.09
CA LEU A 42 -9.12 -0.83 -4.06
C LEU A 42 -8.43 -1.93 -4.87
N HIS A 43 -7.97 -2.98 -4.20
CA HIS A 43 -7.35 -4.14 -4.83
C HIS A 43 -8.29 -4.77 -5.87
N TRP A 44 -9.54 -5.02 -5.48
CA TRP A 44 -10.54 -5.55 -6.40
C TRP A 44 -10.81 -4.61 -7.58
N ALA A 45 -10.97 -3.31 -7.32
CA ALA A 45 -11.34 -2.31 -8.32
C ALA A 45 -10.21 -2.01 -9.32
N LEU A 46 -8.96 -1.92 -8.86
CA LEU A 46 -7.84 -1.39 -9.64
C LEU A 46 -6.91 -2.48 -10.15
N THR A 47 -6.58 -3.46 -9.29
CA THR A 47 -5.55 -4.47 -9.58
C THR A 47 -6.15 -5.83 -9.93
N ASN A 48 -7.43 -6.10 -9.65
CA ASN A 48 -8.09 -7.34 -10.05
C ASN A 48 -9.11 -7.20 -11.20
N LYS A 49 -9.30 -6.00 -11.77
CA LYS A 49 -10.18 -5.61 -12.92
C LYS A 49 -11.17 -6.68 -13.44
N GLY A 50 -12.05 -7.19 -12.58
CA GLY A 50 -13.12 -8.11 -12.98
C GLY A 50 -12.70 -9.54 -13.35
N ASN A 51 -11.51 -10.03 -12.97
CA ASN A 51 -11.23 -11.46 -13.05
C ASN A 51 -12.15 -12.19 -12.05
N LYS A 52 -13.22 -12.83 -12.57
CA LYS A 52 -14.28 -13.49 -11.78
C LYS A 52 -13.78 -14.68 -10.98
N ASN A 53 -12.61 -15.20 -11.31
CA ASN A 53 -11.89 -16.07 -10.40
C ASN A 53 -11.39 -15.14 -9.30
N VAL A 54 -12.06 -15.13 -8.15
CA VAL A 54 -11.48 -14.65 -6.90
C VAL A 54 -10.21 -15.47 -6.72
N ILE A 55 -9.10 -14.97 -7.27
CA ILE A 55 -7.85 -15.70 -7.33
C ILE A 55 -7.54 -15.98 -5.88
N TYR A 56 -7.30 -17.25 -5.56
CA TYR A 56 -6.82 -17.64 -4.25
C TYR A 56 -5.49 -16.89 -4.02
N ILE A 57 -5.54 -15.77 -3.32
CA ILE A 57 -4.38 -14.92 -3.06
C ILE A 57 -3.52 -15.68 -2.05
N LYS A 58 -2.56 -16.46 -2.56
CA LYS A 58 -1.67 -17.27 -1.72
C LYS A 58 -0.67 -16.36 -1.02
N PRO A 59 -0.34 -16.60 0.25
CA PRO A 59 0.67 -15.82 0.97
C PRO A 59 1.98 -15.73 0.17
N LEU A 60 2.62 -14.55 0.24
CA LEU A 60 3.90 -14.25 -0.40
C LEU A 60 3.89 -14.24 -1.94
N THR A 61 2.76 -14.42 -2.61
CA THR A 61 2.62 -14.17 -4.06
C THR A 61 2.54 -12.67 -4.38
N ALA A 62 2.76 -12.25 -5.64
CA ALA A 62 2.64 -10.83 -5.98
C ALA A 62 1.24 -10.27 -5.66
N GLY A 63 0.17 -11.00 -6.01
CA GLY A 63 -1.19 -10.57 -5.69
C GLY A 63 -1.40 -10.35 -4.18
N TRP A 64 -0.79 -11.17 -3.34
CA TRP A 64 -0.84 -11.00 -1.89
C TRP A 64 -0.09 -9.74 -1.43
N ARG A 65 1.12 -9.51 -1.96
CA ARG A 65 1.91 -8.33 -1.62
C ARG A 65 1.22 -7.04 -2.08
N VAL A 66 0.63 -7.04 -3.28
CA VAL A 66 -0.17 -5.93 -3.79
C VAL A 66 -1.35 -5.63 -2.88
N LEU A 67 -2.10 -6.65 -2.45
CA LEU A 67 -3.18 -6.47 -1.47
C LEU A 67 -2.68 -5.83 -0.17
N ILE A 68 -1.52 -6.24 0.33
CA ILE A 68 -0.93 -5.64 1.53
C ILE A 68 -0.56 -4.17 1.28
N TYR A 69 0.07 -3.83 0.14
CA TYR A 69 0.35 -2.43 -0.20
C TYR A 69 -0.93 -1.60 -0.28
N ASP A 70 -2.00 -2.13 -0.89
CA ASP A 70 -3.28 -1.43 -1.02
C ASP A 70 -3.89 -1.13 0.35
N ILE A 71 -3.83 -2.08 1.29
CA ILE A 71 -4.28 -1.89 2.69
C ILE A 71 -3.43 -0.82 3.38
N LEU A 72 -2.10 -0.94 3.33
CA LEU A 72 -1.20 0.00 3.99
C LEU A 72 -1.35 1.42 3.46
N LEU A 73 -1.47 1.55 2.13
CA LEU A 73 -1.69 2.81 1.44
C LEU A 73 -3.02 3.43 1.87
N ALA A 74 -4.11 2.67 1.86
CA ALA A 74 -5.42 3.16 2.26
C ALA A 74 -5.45 3.57 3.74
N THR A 75 -4.94 2.71 4.63
CA THR A 75 -4.84 2.99 6.07
C THR A 75 -4.08 4.29 6.32
N TRP A 76 -2.92 4.46 5.69
CA TRP A 76 -2.09 5.63 5.93
C TRP A 76 -2.66 6.92 5.31
N ILE A 77 -3.24 6.87 4.12
CA ILE A 77 -3.95 8.03 3.55
C ILE A 77 -5.09 8.48 4.45
N ILE A 78 -5.87 7.54 5.00
CA ILE A 78 -6.95 7.86 5.94
C ILE A 78 -6.40 8.51 7.21
N ALA A 79 -5.32 7.97 7.79
CA ALA A 79 -4.68 8.55 8.97
C ALA A 79 -4.14 9.96 8.70
N LEU A 80 -3.50 10.19 7.54
CA LEU A 80 -3.05 11.52 7.14
C LEU A 80 -4.20 12.49 6.97
N TYR A 81 -5.28 12.07 6.31
CA TYR A 81 -6.45 12.92 6.13
C TYR A 81 -7.10 13.30 7.48
N GLN A 82 -7.21 12.34 8.41
CA GLN A 82 -7.72 12.57 9.76
C GLN A 82 -6.85 13.56 10.55
N SER A 83 -5.53 13.53 10.35
CA SER A 83 -4.59 14.41 11.08
C SER A 83 -4.42 15.80 10.46
N ALA A 84 -4.68 15.96 9.16
CA ALA A 84 -4.50 17.23 8.45
C ALA A 84 -5.59 18.29 8.76
N GLY A 85 -6.78 17.85 9.19
CA GLY A 85 -7.89 18.72 9.58
C GLY A 85 -8.64 19.39 8.41
N ASN A 86 -8.01 19.57 7.25
CA ASN A 86 -8.65 20.00 6.00
C ASN A 86 -7.95 19.38 4.78
N PHE A 87 -8.59 19.52 3.61
CA PHE A 87 -8.12 18.89 2.36
C PHE A 87 -6.83 19.52 1.81
N ASP A 88 -6.67 20.84 1.90
CA ASP A 88 -5.49 21.54 1.36
C ASP A 88 -4.22 21.15 2.15
N ALA A 89 -4.29 21.14 3.48
CA ALA A 89 -3.19 20.72 4.35
C ALA A 89 -2.83 19.23 4.15
N PHE A 90 -3.82 18.40 3.82
CA PHE A 90 -3.58 17.00 3.45
C PHE A 90 -2.77 16.91 2.16
N LEU A 91 -3.16 17.63 1.11
CA LEU A 91 -2.42 17.65 -0.15
C LEU A 91 -1.00 18.23 0.02
N ASP A 92 -0.85 19.31 0.77
CA ASP A 92 0.45 19.90 1.07
C ASP A 92 1.37 18.90 1.78
N SER A 93 0.82 18.11 2.70
CA SER A 93 1.58 17.08 3.43
C SER A 93 2.08 15.94 2.53
N LEU A 94 1.38 15.65 1.43
CA LEU A 94 1.75 14.64 0.44
C LEU A 94 2.68 15.19 -0.65
N MET A 95 2.65 16.49 -0.90
CA MET A 95 3.49 17.14 -1.92
C MET A 95 4.83 17.63 -1.35
N ALA A 96 4.93 17.81 -0.04
CA ALA A 96 6.17 18.19 0.62
C ALA A 96 7.26 17.13 0.39
N LEU A 97 8.44 17.53 -0.09
CA LEU A 97 9.55 16.61 -0.35
C LEU A 97 10.12 16.07 0.97
N SER A 98 9.54 14.98 1.46
CA SER A 98 9.74 14.44 2.81
C SER A 98 9.62 12.91 2.83
N GLU A 99 9.86 12.31 3.99
CA GLU A 99 9.72 10.86 4.22
C GLU A 99 8.31 10.34 3.87
N LYS A 100 7.26 11.17 4.03
CA LYS A 100 5.89 10.83 3.66
C LYS A 100 5.76 10.62 2.15
N THR A 101 6.25 11.56 1.36
CA THR A 101 6.21 11.48 -0.11
C THR A 101 7.05 10.31 -0.61
N ALA A 102 8.20 10.05 0.03
CA ALA A 102 8.99 8.86 -0.26
C ALA A 102 8.21 7.56 0.04
N LEU A 103 7.49 7.49 1.17
CA LEU A 103 6.67 6.33 1.52
C LEU A 103 5.50 6.14 0.54
N LEU A 104 4.83 7.22 0.13
CA LEU A 104 3.79 7.18 -0.89
C LEU A 104 4.32 6.57 -2.18
N MET A 105 5.45 7.08 -2.66
CA MET A 105 6.10 6.59 -3.87
C MET A 105 6.57 5.13 -3.73
N ALA A 106 7.03 4.73 -2.55
CA ALA A 106 7.45 3.36 -2.26
C ALA A 106 6.26 2.38 -2.31
N LEU A 107 5.13 2.73 -1.69
CA LEU A 107 3.91 1.91 -1.71
C LEU A 107 3.34 1.79 -3.13
N VAL A 108 3.18 2.91 -3.82
CA VAL A 108 2.68 2.94 -5.20
C VAL A 108 3.65 2.19 -6.13
N GLY A 109 4.95 2.43 -5.99
CA GLY A 109 5.99 1.73 -6.75
C GLY A 109 5.98 0.21 -6.49
N GLY A 110 5.81 -0.21 -5.24
CA GLY A 110 5.66 -1.61 -4.85
C GLY A 110 4.49 -2.29 -5.55
N ILE A 111 3.33 -1.62 -5.61
CA ILE A 111 2.15 -2.09 -6.34
C ILE A 111 2.51 -2.33 -7.81
N PHE A 112 3.11 -1.35 -8.49
CA PHE A 112 3.46 -1.48 -9.91
C PHE A 112 4.53 -2.55 -10.17
N ILE A 113 5.54 -2.67 -9.31
CA ILE A 113 6.61 -3.68 -9.45
C ILE A 113 6.04 -5.08 -9.28
N ASP A 114 5.20 -5.31 -8.27
CA ASP A 114 4.65 -6.64 -8.02
C ASP A 114 3.55 -7.00 -9.04
N TYR A 115 2.71 -6.04 -9.42
CA TYR A 115 1.69 -6.26 -10.44
C TYR A 115 2.27 -6.43 -11.85
N GLY A 116 3.23 -5.59 -12.25
CA GLY A 116 3.76 -5.57 -13.62
C GLY A 116 4.75 -6.67 -13.97
N VAL A 117 5.32 -7.37 -12.97
CA VAL A 117 6.32 -8.43 -13.18
C VAL A 117 5.69 -9.84 -13.17
N GLU A 118 4.53 -10.01 -12.54
CA GLU A 118 3.78 -11.28 -12.52
C GLU A 118 2.46 -11.25 -13.31
N GLY A 119 2.04 -10.08 -13.84
CA GLY A 119 0.91 -9.93 -14.76
C GLY A 119 1.18 -10.40 -16.18
#